data_AF-A0A8J1JA78-F1
#
_entry.id   AF-A0A8J1JA78-F1
#
_cell.length_a   1.000
_cell.length_b   1.000
_cell.length_c   1.000
_cell.angle_alpha   90.00
_cell.angle_beta   90.00
_cell.angle_gamma   90.00
#
_symmetry.space_group_name_H-M   'P 1'
#
loop_
_entity.id
_entity.type
_entity.pdbx_description
1 polymer ?
#
loop_
_entity_poly.entity_id
_entity_poly.type
_entity_poly.pdbx_seq_one_letter_code
_entity_poly.pdbx_strand_id
1 'polypeptide(L)'
;MKVSLRSGTMECPGWLLVLLGSFSLTAGLNSMVKIGSHCEKACNPRMGNLAIGRSLWTETTCGHNNTELSCTYQGYIEQTCTEPKCDKCNAALPRLSHPPSAMADSSFKIPRTWWQSAKDIHREVIRLDLETEFYFTHLIMVFKSPRPAAMILERSQDFGVTWMPYKYFSINCSATFAMEDDIQEKGALCTSRYSHAFPCTGGEVIYRTMSPPYSAQDPYSKEAQDQLKITNLRVQLLKQQACPCQEKNSDIKPQYFTHYAVYDFIVKGSCFCNGHADHCVAADGFRQVRTTSKIQVVHGRCICKHNTAGPHCEHCAPLYNDQLWEAANGKTGEANTCKKCKCNGHADSCHFDMDVWLGSGNRTGGVCDNCQHNTEGSQCQRCKPGFFRDLKMPFSAPDACKACSCHPIGSAVLPFGNITLCDPTNGDCPCKPGVAGPHCDQCMVGYWGFGEYGCRPCDCAGSCDPFTGDCITNLDIDWYREFPELLSVYNESQLSRTWEDEQGFSALRHSGKCECKEQVLGKPEVFCGMKYSYVLKVKILSAHDKGSHAEVNVKIKKVLKMSKLKILRGKRTLYPESWTNRGCTCPILNPGLEYLVAGYEDIRTGRLIVNMKSFVQLWKPALGKKVMEMLKQDCK
;
A
#
# COMPACT_ATOMS: atom_id res chain seq x y z
N MET A 1 -36.40 -37.79 -40.58
CA MET A 1 -37.79 -37.39 -40.86
C MET A 1 -38.24 -36.40 -39.80
N LYS A 2 -38.75 -35.24 -40.24
CA LYS A 2 -39.26 -34.14 -39.40
C LYS A 2 -40.45 -34.62 -38.56
N VAL A 3 -40.55 -34.16 -37.31
CA VAL A 3 -41.85 -34.01 -36.65
C VAL A 3 -41.96 -32.56 -36.18
N SER A 4 -42.92 -31.86 -36.80
CA SER A 4 -43.31 -30.49 -36.52
C SER A 4 -44.72 -30.50 -35.92
N LEU A 5 -44.94 -29.59 -34.99
CA LEU A 5 -46.15 -29.29 -34.23
C LEU A 5 -47.38 -28.97 -35.10
N ARG A 6 -48.57 -29.20 -34.52
CA ARG A 6 -49.83 -28.41 -34.57
C ARG A 6 -50.90 -29.20 -33.78
N SER A 7 -51.92 -28.64 -33.13
CA SER A 7 -52.45 -27.29 -32.98
C SER A 7 -53.63 -27.30 -31.98
N GLY A 8 -53.89 -26.15 -31.33
CA GLY A 8 -55.23 -25.63 -30.98
C GLY A 8 -55.99 -26.35 -29.86
N THR A 9 -56.83 -25.71 -29.05
CA THR A 9 -57.66 -24.51 -29.28
C THR A 9 -58.04 -23.80 -27.98
N MET A 10 -58.40 -22.53 -28.18
CA MET A 10 -58.82 -21.47 -27.27
C MET A 10 -60.32 -21.57 -26.95
N GLU A 11 -60.79 -21.13 -25.77
CA GLU A 11 -62.06 -20.38 -25.59
C GLU A 11 -62.26 -19.85 -24.14
N CYS A 12 -62.77 -18.61 -24.05
CA CYS A 12 -63.01 -17.72 -22.89
C CYS A 12 -64.47 -17.87 -22.33
N PRO A 13 -65.10 -16.93 -21.57
CA PRO A 13 -64.74 -16.02 -20.43
C PRO A 13 -65.79 -15.99 -19.26
N GLY A 14 -65.53 -15.18 -18.20
CA GLY A 14 -66.56 -14.52 -17.34
C GLY A 14 -66.62 -14.97 -15.87
N TRP A 15 -66.77 -14.17 -14.81
CA TRP A 15 -67.26 -12.79 -14.55
C TRP A 15 -66.62 -12.20 -13.26
N LEU A 16 -66.69 -10.88 -13.11
CA LEU A 16 -66.23 -10.03 -11.99
C LEU A 16 -66.88 -10.36 -10.62
N LEU A 17 -66.10 -10.17 -9.53
CA LEU A 17 -66.57 -9.52 -8.29
C LEU A 17 -65.38 -8.96 -7.47
N VAL A 18 -65.65 -7.83 -6.81
CA VAL A 18 -64.72 -6.81 -6.29
C VAL A 18 -64.50 -6.99 -4.79
N LEU A 19 -63.28 -6.74 -4.27
CA LEU A 19 -62.93 -5.79 -3.19
C LEU A 19 -61.72 -6.21 -2.32
N LEU A 20 -60.72 -5.30 -2.33
CA LEU A 20 -59.88 -4.81 -1.23
C LEU A 20 -58.98 -5.77 -0.43
N GLY A 21 -57.66 -5.53 -0.50
CA GLY A 21 -56.72 -5.97 0.54
C GLY A 21 -55.24 -5.84 0.17
N SER A 22 -54.65 -4.66 0.46
CA SER A 22 -53.23 -4.43 0.82
C SER A 22 -52.10 -5.06 -0.03
N PHE A 23 -51.43 -4.20 -0.80
CA PHE A 23 -50.10 -4.43 -1.37
C PHE A 23 -49.03 -4.51 -0.27
N SER A 24 -48.33 -5.64 -0.21
CA SER A 24 -46.97 -5.73 0.34
C SER A 24 -46.08 -6.38 -0.73
N LEU A 25 -45.32 -5.56 -1.46
CA LEU A 25 -44.19 -6.03 -2.25
C LEU A 25 -43.04 -6.36 -1.29
N THR A 26 -42.87 -7.64 -0.97
CA THR A 26 -41.59 -8.14 -0.47
C THR A 26 -40.69 -8.42 -1.67
N ALA A 27 -39.83 -7.46 -1.98
CA ALA A 27 -38.70 -7.68 -2.87
C ALA A 27 -37.81 -8.77 -2.25
N GLY A 28 -37.75 -9.93 -2.91
CA GLY A 28 -36.81 -10.99 -2.56
C GLY A 28 -35.38 -10.48 -2.69
N LEU A 29 -34.65 -10.43 -1.57
CA LEU A 29 -33.21 -10.28 -1.58
C LEU A 29 -32.61 -11.51 -2.29
N ASN A 30 -32.27 -11.35 -3.56
CA ASN A 30 -31.16 -12.09 -4.15
C ASN A 30 -29.90 -11.63 -3.41
N SER A 31 -29.53 -12.39 -2.38
CA SER A 31 -28.19 -12.33 -1.81
C SER A 31 -27.22 -12.82 -2.88
N MET A 32 -26.74 -11.90 -3.72
CA MET A 32 -25.45 -12.06 -4.34
C MET A 32 -24.44 -12.08 -3.20
N VAL A 33 -24.12 -13.26 -2.70
CA VAL A 33 -22.87 -13.51 -1.98
C VAL A 33 -21.77 -13.23 -3.01
N LYS A 34 -21.34 -11.97 -3.05
CA LYS A 34 -20.03 -11.62 -3.60
C LYS A 34 -19.04 -12.51 -2.85
N ILE A 35 -18.42 -13.45 -3.56
CA ILE A 35 -17.17 -14.08 -3.15
C ILE A 35 -16.13 -12.95 -3.17
N GLY A 36 -16.16 -12.11 -2.12
CA GLY A 36 -15.18 -11.09 -1.87
C GLY A 36 -13.87 -11.77 -1.51
N SER A 37 -12.77 -11.30 -2.09
CA SER A 37 -11.42 -11.82 -1.85
C SER A 37 -11.16 -11.96 -0.35
N HIS A 38 -10.87 -13.19 0.10
CA HIS A 38 -10.69 -13.57 1.51
C HIS A 38 -9.35 -13.10 2.11
N CYS A 39 -8.71 -12.08 1.54
CA CYS A 39 -7.40 -11.58 1.94
C CYS A 39 -7.44 -10.08 2.27
N GLU A 40 -8.30 -9.70 3.23
CA GLU A 40 -8.25 -8.39 3.90
C GLU A 40 -7.32 -8.42 5.13
N LYS A 41 -7.10 -9.61 5.70
CA LYS A 41 -6.19 -9.93 6.80
C LYS A 41 -5.07 -10.82 6.27
N ALA A 42 -4.12 -11.20 7.14
CA ALA A 42 -3.16 -12.26 6.83
C ALA A 42 -3.87 -13.48 6.21
N CYS A 43 -3.37 -13.95 5.07
CA CYS A 43 -4.03 -14.98 4.27
C CYS A 43 -3.01 -16.00 3.73
N ASN A 44 -3.41 -17.27 3.65
CA ASN A 44 -2.55 -18.35 3.17
C ASN A 44 -3.23 -19.10 2.02
N PRO A 45 -2.48 -19.56 1.00
CA PRO A 45 -3.04 -20.42 -0.02
C PRO A 45 -3.55 -21.75 0.54
N ARG A 46 -4.46 -22.39 -0.19
CA ARG A 46 -4.98 -23.71 0.20
C ARG A 46 -3.85 -24.74 0.31
N MET A 47 -3.88 -25.53 1.38
CA MET A 47 -3.00 -26.68 1.52
C MET A 47 -3.38 -27.81 0.56
N GLY A 48 -2.38 -28.54 0.07
CA GLY A 48 -2.56 -29.71 -0.79
C GLY A 48 -1.35 -30.63 -0.74
N ASN A 49 -1.35 -31.67 -1.57
CA ASN A 49 -0.20 -32.57 -1.72
C ASN A 49 0.74 -32.01 -2.82
N LEU A 50 1.95 -31.61 -2.42
CA LEU A 50 2.98 -31.06 -3.29
C LEU A 50 3.55 -32.11 -4.27
N ALA A 51 3.42 -33.41 -3.99
CA ALA A 51 3.88 -34.45 -4.91
C ALA A 51 3.01 -34.54 -6.17
N ILE A 52 1.72 -34.15 -6.09
CA ILE A 52 0.76 -34.29 -7.20
C ILE A 52 1.17 -33.39 -8.36
N GLY A 53 1.24 -33.98 -9.56
CA GLY A 53 1.60 -33.26 -10.80
C GLY A 53 3.09 -33.03 -10.98
N ARG A 54 3.93 -33.47 -10.04
CA ARG A 54 5.40 -33.41 -10.08
C ARG A 54 6.00 -34.80 -10.27
N SER A 55 7.19 -34.85 -10.84
CA SER A 55 7.93 -36.10 -10.99
C SER A 55 8.70 -36.41 -9.71
N LEU A 56 8.42 -37.57 -9.12
CA LEU A 56 9.29 -38.14 -8.09
C LEU A 56 10.47 -38.85 -8.74
N TRP A 57 11.66 -38.65 -8.17
CA TRP A 57 12.88 -39.33 -8.60
C TRP A 57 13.24 -40.42 -7.59
N THR A 58 13.63 -41.59 -8.09
CA THR A 58 14.21 -42.68 -7.28
C THR A 58 15.46 -43.21 -7.95
N GLU A 59 16.35 -43.85 -7.19
CA GLU A 59 17.60 -44.39 -7.72
C GLU A 59 17.35 -45.68 -8.50
N THR A 60 16.45 -46.54 -8.00
CA THR A 60 16.05 -47.77 -8.71
C THR A 60 14.53 -47.91 -8.88
N THR A 61 14.13 -48.80 -9.79
CA THR A 61 12.73 -49.24 -10.00
C THR A 61 12.76 -50.69 -10.48
N CYS A 62 11.83 -51.52 -10.00
CA CYS A 62 11.79 -52.93 -10.40
C CYS A 62 11.55 -53.11 -11.89
N GLY A 63 12.07 -54.21 -12.43
CA GLY A 63 11.76 -54.64 -13.79
C GLY A 63 12.36 -53.76 -14.89
N HIS A 64 13.46 -53.04 -14.60
CA HIS A 64 14.13 -52.15 -15.55
C HIS A 64 14.75 -52.92 -16.72
N ASN A 65 15.43 -54.04 -16.43
CA ASN A 65 16.11 -54.85 -17.46
C ASN A 65 15.27 -56.05 -17.91
N ASN A 66 14.65 -56.76 -16.97
CA ASN A 66 13.92 -58.01 -17.21
C ASN A 66 12.68 -58.09 -16.33
N THR A 67 11.75 -58.99 -16.66
CA THR A 67 10.58 -59.23 -15.79
C THR A 67 11.02 -59.88 -14.48
N GLU A 68 10.68 -59.25 -13.36
CA GLU A 68 11.07 -59.68 -12.01
C GLU A 68 9.85 -60.20 -11.24
N LEU A 69 9.97 -61.34 -10.55
CA LEU A 69 8.95 -61.83 -9.62
C LEU A 69 9.17 -61.24 -8.22
N SER A 70 8.15 -60.66 -7.59
CA SER A 70 8.21 -60.15 -6.21
C SER A 70 6.98 -60.58 -5.41
N CYS A 71 7.18 -60.89 -4.14
CA CYS A 71 6.14 -61.40 -3.24
C CYS A 71 5.95 -60.48 -2.03
N THR A 72 4.70 -60.37 -1.55
CA THR A 72 4.36 -59.63 -0.32
C THR A 72 3.37 -60.41 0.53
N TYR A 73 3.57 -60.38 1.85
CA TYR A 73 2.63 -60.95 2.82
C TYR A 73 1.43 -60.01 3.00
N GLN A 74 0.20 -60.51 2.89
CA GLN A 74 -1.02 -59.69 2.95
C GLN A 74 -1.46 -59.33 4.38
N GLY A 75 -1.11 -60.16 5.36
CA GLY A 75 -1.45 -59.92 6.76
C GLY A 75 -0.80 -60.94 7.68
N TYR A 76 -1.20 -60.89 8.95
CA TYR A 76 -0.84 -61.88 9.96
C TYR A 76 -2.12 -62.34 10.68
N ILE A 77 -2.21 -63.64 10.96
CA ILE A 77 -3.20 -64.20 11.88
C ILE A 77 -2.37 -64.91 12.96
N GLU A 78 -2.53 -64.55 14.22
CA GLU A 78 -1.84 -65.21 15.36
C GLU A 78 -0.33 -65.45 15.13
N GLN A 79 0.40 -64.43 14.66
CA GLN A 79 1.86 -64.46 14.41
C GLN A 79 2.33 -65.40 13.26
N THR A 80 1.42 -66.05 12.53
CA THR A 80 1.75 -66.76 11.27
C THR A 80 1.53 -65.87 10.06
N CYS A 81 2.44 -65.95 9.07
CA CYS A 81 2.28 -65.24 7.81
C CYS A 81 1.09 -65.81 7.04
N THR A 82 0.23 -64.96 6.48
CA THR A 82 -0.73 -65.39 5.45
C THR A 82 0.01 -65.83 4.19
N GLU A 83 -0.64 -66.59 3.31
CA GLU A 83 -0.04 -66.93 2.01
C GLU A 83 0.48 -65.68 1.28
N PRO A 84 1.72 -65.70 0.76
CA PRO A 84 2.30 -64.54 0.09
C PRO A 84 1.65 -64.35 -1.28
N LYS A 85 1.28 -63.10 -1.59
CA LYS A 85 0.85 -62.73 -2.94
C LYS A 85 2.07 -62.33 -3.76
N CYS A 86 2.31 -63.06 -4.84
CA CYS A 86 3.42 -62.81 -5.76
C CYS A 86 2.90 -62.23 -7.09
N ASP A 87 3.53 -61.14 -7.52
CA ASP A 87 3.23 -60.44 -8.77
C ASP A 87 4.51 -60.28 -9.60
N LYS A 88 4.36 -60.08 -10.92
CA LYS A 88 5.47 -59.83 -11.85
C LYS A 88 5.61 -58.33 -12.10
N CYS A 89 6.83 -57.80 -12.00
CA CYS A 89 7.17 -56.43 -12.33
C CYS A 89 7.93 -56.35 -13.65
N ASN A 90 7.52 -55.43 -14.53
CA ASN A 90 8.25 -55.09 -15.76
C ASN A 90 8.01 -53.61 -16.11
N ALA A 91 9.07 -52.81 -16.13
CA ALA A 91 9.00 -51.37 -16.32
C ALA A 91 8.57 -50.98 -17.75
N ALA A 92 8.81 -51.82 -18.75
CA ALA A 92 8.42 -51.58 -20.14
C ALA A 92 6.92 -51.83 -20.39
N LEU A 93 6.23 -52.54 -19.49
CA LEU A 93 4.83 -52.91 -19.63
C LEU A 93 3.96 -52.13 -18.63
N PRO A 94 3.11 -51.17 -19.07
CA PRO A 94 2.35 -50.30 -18.16
C PRO A 94 1.48 -50.99 -17.11
N ARG A 95 1.00 -52.22 -17.38
CA ARG A 95 0.19 -53.00 -16.43
C ARG A 95 1.01 -53.70 -15.33
N LEU A 96 2.31 -53.86 -15.54
CA LEU A 96 3.25 -54.53 -14.63
C LEU A 96 4.31 -53.55 -14.10
N SER A 97 4.26 -52.29 -14.51
CA SER A 97 5.22 -51.27 -14.10
C SER A 97 4.82 -50.65 -12.77
N HIS A 98 5.81 -50.45 -11.90
CA HIS A 98 5.65 -49.80 -10.60
C HIS A 98 6.54 -48.54 -10.50
N PRO A 99 6.29 -47.50 -11.33
CA PRO A 99 7.15 -46.33 -11.43
C PRO A 99 7.00 -45.39 -10.21
N PRO A 100 7.97 -44.50 -9.95
CA PRO A 100 7.89 -43.52 -8.85
C PRO A 100 6.64 -42.64 -8.86
N SER A 101 6.11 -42.34 -10.04
CA SER A 101 4.88 -41.57 -10.21
C SER A 101 3.66 -42.22 -9.57
N ALA A 102 3.69 -43.55 -9.35
CA ALA A 102 2.63 -44.27 -8.65
C ALA A 102 2.51 -43.88 -7.16
N MET A 103 3.54 -43.28 -6.57
CA MET A 103 3.45 -42.75 -5.19
C MET A 103 2.77 -41.38 -5.12
N ALA A 104 2.70 -40.65 -6.24
CA ALA A 104 2.19 -39.29 -6.33
C ALA A 104 0.83 -39.20 -7.03
N ASP A 105 0.22 -40.35 -7.37
CA ASP A 105 -1.10 -40.38 -7.97
C ASP A 105 -2.21 -40.31 -6.90
N SER A 106 -3.45 -40.66 -7.24
CA SER A 106 -4.55 -40.55 -6.30
C SER A 106 -4.54 -41.71 -5.31
N SER A 107 -4.40 -41.41 -4.02
CA SER A 107 -4.48 -42.40 -2.93
C SER A 107 -5.79 -43.19 -2.85
N PHE A 108 -6.84 -42.72 -3.55
CA PHE A 108 -8.15 -43.38 -3.62
C PHE A 108 -8.36 -44.19 -4.90
N LYS A 109 -7.32 -44.33 -5.74
CA LYS A 109 -7.38 -45.11 -6.96
C LYS A 109 -7.52 -46.60 -6.66
N ILE A 110 -8.42 -47.25 -7.42
CA ILE A 110 -8.68 -48.70 -7.32
C ILE A 110 -8.46 -49.31 -8.72
N PRO A 111 -7.61 -50.34 -8.86
CA PRO A 111 -6.75 -50.94 -7.84
C PRO A 111 -5.66 -49.97 -7.35
N ARG A 112 -5.17 -50.19 -6.11
CA ARG A 112 -4.07 -49.38 -5.55
C ARG A 112 -2.80 -49.55 -6.38
N THR A 113 -2.12 -48.44 -6.60
CA THR A 113 -0.84 -48.32 -7.29
C THR A 113 0.28 -48.16 -6.27
N TRP A 114 1.49 -48.58 -6.61
CA TRP A 114 2.67 -48.41 -5.76
C TRP A 114 3.91 -48.30 -6.64
N TRP A 115 4.95 -47.66 -6.09
CA TRP A 115 6.31 -47.77 -6.59
C TRP A 115 7.02 -48.92 -5.88
N GLN A 116 7.96 -49.55 -6.59
CA GLN A 116 8.78 -50.63 -6.06
C GLN A 116 10.24 -50.51 -6.52
N SER A 117 11.18 -50.64 -5.59
CA SER A 117 12.62 -50.63 -5.86
C SER A 117 13.07 -51.90 -6.60
N ALA A 118 14.30 -51.89 -7.12
CA ALA A 118 14.96 -53.12 -7.56
C ALA A 118 15.15 -54.09 -6.37
N LYS A 119 15.42 -55.36 -6.70
CA LYS A 119 15.69 -56.43 -5.72
C LYS A 119 17.04 -56.29 -5.04
N ASP A 120 17.10 -56.78 -3.80
CA ASP A 120 18.34 -56.91 -3.01
C ASP A 120 19.09 -55.59 -2.79
N ILE A 121 18.37 -54.47 -2.82
CA ILE A 121 18.95 -53.14 -2.58
C ILE A 121 18.82 -52.75 -1.10
N HIS A 122 19.92 -52.41 -0.47
CA HIS A 122 19.90 -52.02 0.95
C HIS A 122 19.57 -50.54 1.14
N ARG A 123 20.04 -49.69 0.23
CA ARG A 123 19.89 -48.24 0.27
C ARG A 123 19.13 -47.76 -0.95
N GLU A 124 18.27 -46.77 -0.74
CA GLU A 124 17.42 -46.20 -1.79
C GLU A 124 17.11 -44.76 -1.45
N VAL A 125 16.86 -43.94 -2.47
CA VAL A 125 16.57 -42.53 -2.29
C VAL A 125 15.27 -42.19 -3.02
N ILE A 126 14.37 -41.50 -2.34
CA ILE A 126 13.18 -40.89 -2.95
C ILE A 126 13.35 -39.38 -2.85
N ARG A 127 13.32 -38.68 -3.98
CA ARG A 127 13.51 -37.23 -4.05
C ARG A 127 12.33 -36.55 -4.75
N LEU A 128 11.86 -35.46 -4.15
CA LEU A 128 10.90 -34.53 -4.73
C LEU A 128 11.60 -33.19 -4.93
N ASP A 129 11.69 -32.77 -6.18
CA ASP A 129 12.23 -31.45 -6.55
C ASP A 129 11.07 -30.51 -6.85
N LEU A 130 11.03 -29.36 -6.17
CA LEU A 130 10.02 -28.34 -6.38
C LEU A 130 10.59 -27.25 -7.29
N GLU A 131 9.72 -26.66 -8.11
CA GLU A 131 10.10 -25.62 -9.07
C GLU A 131 10.37 -24.26 -8.41
N THR A 132 9.95 -24.08 -7.16
CA THR A 132 10.12 -22.85 -6.37
C THR A 132 10.01 -23.18 -4.87
N GLU A 133 10.01 -22.18 -4.00
CA GLU A 133 9.85 -22.35 -2.56
C GLU A 133 8.40 -22.66 -2.15
N PHE A 134 8.21 -23.62 -1.25
CA PHE A 134 6.92 -24.00 -0.67
C PHE A 134 6.99 -24.14 0.85
N TYR A 135 5.84 -24.06 1.50
CA TYR A 135 5.70 -24.51 2.88
C TYR A 135 5.38 -26.01 2.95
N PHE A 136 6.16 -26.73 3.74
CA PHE A 136 5.98 -28.14 4.05
C PHE A 136 5.56 -28.33 5.51
N THR A 137 4.41 -28.97 5.70
CA THR A 137 3.78 -29.13 7.02
C THR A 137 3.88 -30.55 7.56
N HIS A 138 3.61 -31.54 6.71
CA HIS A 138 3.69 -32.95 7.10
C HIS A 138 3.95 -33.87 5.91
N LEU A 139 4.69 -34.94 6.18
CA LEU A 139 4.90 -36.06 5.26
C LEU A 139 4.14 -37.27 5.78
N ILE A 140 3.46 -37.97 4.88
CA ILE A 140 2.86 -39.28 5.15
C ILE A 140 3.33 -40.22 4.04
N MET A 141 4.05 -41.28 4.42
CA MET A 141 4.41 -42.38 3.54
C MET A 141 3.65 -43.63 3.94
N VAL A 142 3.03 -44.31 2.98
CA VAL A 142 2.30 -45.56 3.20
C VAL A 142 3.05 -46.68 2.49
N PHE A 143 3.63 -47.61 3.25
CA PHE A 143 4.44 -48.69 2.68
C PHE A 143 3.59 -49.90 2.32
N LYS A 144 3.87 -50.51 1.17
CA LYS A 144 3.38 -51.83 0.78
C LYS A 144 4.29 -52.94 1.31
N SER A 145 5.60 -52.71 1.32
CA SER A 145 6.56 -53.55 2.04
C SER A 145 6.52 -53.23 3.55
N PRO A 146 7.21 -53.99 4.40
CA PRO A 146 7.49 -53.54 5.75
C PRO A 146 8.22 -52.19 5.73
N ARG A 147 8.01 -51.39 6.76
CA ARG A 147 8.72 -50.11 6.94
C ARG A 147 10.22 -50.37 7.11
N PRO A 148 11.08 -49.47 6.61
CA PRO A 148 12.53 -49.61 6.75
C PRO A 148 12.93 -49.68 8.23
N ALA A 149 13.94 -50.48 8.53
CA ALA A 149 14.56 -50.54 9.85
C ALA A 149 15.29 -49.25 10.19
N ALA A 150 15.78 -48.51 9.18
CA ALA A 150 16.36 -47.20 9.31
C ALA A 150 16.14 -46.34 8.06
N MET A 151 15.76 -45.07 8.24
CA MET A 151 15.63 -44.08 7.17
C MET A 151 15.85 -42.64 7.69
N ILE A 152 16.17 -41.72 6.79
CA ILE A 152 16.39 -40.30 7.10
C ILE A 152 15.48 -39.45 6.21
N LEU A 153 14.82 -38.45 6.80
CA LEU A 153 14.11 -37.39 6.07
C LEU A 153 14.97 -36.12 6.08
N GLU A 154 15.20 -35.56 4.91
CA GLU A 154 15.99 -34.35 4.71
C GLU A 154 15.27 -33.36 3.79
N ARG A 155 15.72 -32.11 3.87
CA ARG A 155 15.25 -31.03 3.01
C ARG A 155 16.42 -30.23 2.45
N SER A 156 16.14 -29.52 1.38
CA SER A 156 16.96 -28.41 0.91
C SER A 156 16.12 -27.13 0.89
N GLN A 157 16.78 -26.00 1.12
CA GLN A 157 16.20 -24.65 1.00
C GLN A 157 16.89 -23.84 -0.11
N ASP A 158 17.77 -24.47 -0.87
CA ASP A 158 18.67 -23.87 -1.86
C ASP A 158 18.76 -24.72 -3.13
N PHE A 159 17.65 -25.35 -3.52
CA PHE A 159 17.48 -26.09 -4.77
C PHE A 159 18.41 -27.31 -4.90
N GLY A 160 18.67 -27.98 -3.78
CA GLY A 160 19.40 -29.24 -3.71
C GLY A 160 20.90 -29.10 -3.50
N VAL A 161 21.40 -27.87 -3.27
CA VAL A 161 22.84 -27.61 -3.02
C VAL A 161 23.23 -28.08 -1.63
N THR A 162 22.50 -27.65 -0.59
CA THR A 162 22.69 -28.12 0.79
C THR A 162 21.50 -28.94 1.25
N TRP A 163 21.78 -29.87 2.17
CA TRP A 163 20.79 -30.78 2.72
C TRP A 163 20.87 -30.77 4.24
N MET A 164 19.71 -30.58 4.87
CA MET A 164 19.58 -30.61 6.33
C MET A 164 18.58 -31.69 6.75
N PRO A 165 18.89 -32.49 7.79
CA PRO A 165 17.98 -33.51 8.29
C PRO A 165 16.79 -32.88 9.02
N TYR A 166 15.59 -33.34 8.70
CA TYR A 166 14.37 -33.05 9.46
C TYR A 166 14.19 -34.03 10.61
N LYS A 167 14.37 -35.33 10.34
CA LYS A 167 14.13 -36.40 11.31
C LYS A 167 14.82 -37.69 10.87
N TYR A 168 15.28 -38.45 11.86
CA TYR A 168 15.80 -39.80 11.70
C TYR A 168 14.76 -40.81 12.19
N PHE A 169 14.64 -41.94 11.50
CA PHE A 169 13.75 -43.02 11.88
C PHE A 169 14.58 -44.29 11.98
N SER A 170 14.57 -44.95 13.13
CA SER A 170 15.20 -46.27 13.30
C SER A 170 14.46 -47.11 14.34
N ILE A 171 14.53 -48.44 14.24
CA ILE A 171 14.06 -49.35 15.31
C ILE A 171 14.81 -49.07 16.63
N ASN A 172 16.09 -48.71 16.52
CA ASN A 172 16.92 -48.37 17.66
C ASN A 172 17.80 -47.16 17.31
N CYS A 173 17.36 -45.98 17.75
CA CYS A 173 18.02 -44.69 17.52
C CYS A 173 19.44 -44.65 18.08
N SER A 174 19.64 -45.15 19.30
CA SER A 174 20.95 -45.13 19.96
C SER A 174 21.95 -46.04 19.26
N ALA A 175 21.53 -47.24 18.85
CA ALA A 175 22.41 -48.18 18.15
C ALA A 175 22.72 -47.78 16.70
N THR A 176 21.77 -47.14 16.00
CA THR A 176 21.91 -46.85 14.57
C THR A 176 22.53 -45.49 14.29
N PHE A 177 22.13 -44.47 15.05
CA PHE A 177 22.49 -43.08 14.81
C PHE A 177 23.20 -42.42 15.99
N ALA A 178 23.43 -43.13 17.10
CA ALA A 178 23.95 -42.57 18.34
C ALA A 178 23.13 -41.36 18.83
N MET A 179 21.80 -41.43 18.67
CA MET A 179 20.86 -40.38 19.09
C MET A 179 19.84 -40.92 20.09
N GLU A 180 19.24 -40.02 20.85
CA GLU A 180 18.10 -40.30 21.72
C GLU A 180 16.80 -40.44 20.90
N ASP A 181 15.86 -41.22 21.43
CA ASP A 181 14.57 -41.48 20.80
C ASP A 181 13.52 -40.48 21.31
N ASP A 182 12.71 -39.92 20.41
CA ASP A 182 11.69 -38.93 20.76
C ASP A 182 10.54 -39.47 21.62
N ILE A 183 10.45 -40.80 21.75
CA ILE A 183 9.56 -41.47 22.69
C ILE A 183 10.06 -41.27 24.14
N GLN A 184 11.37 -41.21 24.35
CA GLN A 184 12.01 -41.01 25.66
C GLN A 184 12.28 -39.52 25.92
N GLU A 185 12.89 -38.83 24.95
CA GLU A 185 13.32 -37.44 25.00
C GLU A 185 12.42 -36.59 24.07
N LYS A 186 11.44 -35.87 24.63
CA LYS A 186 10.55 -35.03 23.82
C LYS A 186 11.34 -33.95 23.07
N GLY A 187 11.36 -34.05 21.74
CA GLY A 187 12.08 -33.12 20.87
C GLY A 187 13.35 -33.69 20.23
N ALA A 188 13.75 -34.91 20.56
CA ALA A 188 14.87 -35.58 19.91
C ALA A 188 14.70 -35.69 18.39
N LEU A 189 15.80 -35.68 17.64
CA LEU A 189 15.79 -35.75 16.18
C LEU A 189 15.51 -37.15 15.63
N CYS A 190 15.65 -38.21 16.43
CA CYS A 190 15.37 -39.58 16.04
C CYS A 190 14.06 -40.10 16.65
N THR A 191 13.35 -41.00 15.96
CA THR A 191 12.14 -41.66 16.47
C THR A 191 12.08 -43.13 16.06
N SER A 192 11.64 -44.00 16.97
CA SER A 192 11.32 -45.40 16.65
C SER A 192 9.83 -45.66 16.38
N ARG A 193 8.96 -44.66 16.59
CA ARG A 193 7.50 -44.80 16.52
C ARG A 193 6.99 -45.41 15.23
N TYR A 194 7.66 -45.12 14.11
CA TYR A 194 7.25 -45.54 12.77
C TYR A 194 8.23 -46.53 12.13
N SER A 195 9.12 -47.15 12.91
CA SER A 195 10.20 -48.01 12.38
C SER A 195 9.94 -49.50 12.55
N HIS A 196 8.90 -49.86 13.30
CA HIS A 196 8.56 -51.26 13.58
C HIS A 196 8.08 -52.01 12.32
N ALA A 197 8.48 -53.28 12.18
CA ALA A 197 8.17 -54.11 11.02
C ALA A 197 6.67 -54.34 10.81
N PHE A 198 5.93 -54.48 11.92
CA PHE A 198 4.47 -54.64 11.88
C PHE A 198 3.74 -53.29 11.86
N PRO A 199 2.71 -53.12 11.02
CA PRO A 199 2.20 -54.10 10.05
C PRO A 199 3.12 -54.23 8.82
N CYS A 200 3.23 -55.44 8.27
CA CYS A 200 4.14 -55.73 7.14
C CYS A 200 3.67 -55.18 5.79
N THR A 201 2.44 -54.70 5.71
CA THR A 201 1.86 -53.95 4.58
C THR A 201 0.92 -52.89 5.16
N GLY A 202 0.84 -51.73 4.53
CA GLY A 202 0.04 -50.60 5.00
C GLY A 202 0.65 -49.86 6.18
N GLY A 203 1.91 -50.10 6.51
CA GLY A 203 2.61 -49.37 7.58
C GLY A 203 2.85 -47.91 7.17
N GLU A 204 2.51 -46.99 8.06
CA GLU A 204 2.66 -45.55 7.81
C GLU A 204 3.92 -45.00 8.52
N VAL A 205 4.56 -44.03 7.87
CA VAL A 205 5.60 -43.17 8.44
C VAL A 205 5.13 -41.72 8.32
N ILE A 206 5.07 -41.01 9.45
CA ILE A 206 4.54 -39.65 9.51
C ILE A 206 5.58 -38.72 10.13
N TYR A 207 5.82 -37.59 9.48
CA TYR A 207 6.58 -36.46 10.02
C TYR A 207 5.71 -35.21 10.03
N ARG A 208 5.82 -34.39 11.07
CA ARG A 208 5.13 -33.10 11.19
C ARG A 208 6.14 -32.02 11.58
N THR A 209 6.28 -31.01 10.72
CA THR A 209 7.25 -29.92 10.89
C THR A 209 6.92 -29.06 12.10
N MET A 210 5.64 -28.71 12.30
CA MET A 210 5.15 -27.88 13.40
C MET A 210 4.77 -28.73 14.63
N SER A 211 5.71 -29.52 15.13
CA SER A 211 5.55 -30.16 16.45
C SER A 211 5.89 -29.16 17.57
N PRO A 212 5.30 -29.26 18.78
CA PRO A 212 5.69 -28.42 19.90
C PRO A 212 7.21 -28.44 20.10
N PRO A 213 7.88 -27.28 20.31
CA PRO A 213 7.33 -25.98 20.74
C PRO A 213 6.88 -25.01 19.62
N TYR A 214 7.13 -25.32 18.35
CA TYR A 214 6.94 -24.37 17.24
C TYR A 214 5.48 -24.10 16.88
N SER A 215 4.55 -24.97 17.29
CA SER A 215 3.11 -24.84 17.01
C SER A 215 2.44 -23.59 17.59
N ALA A 216 3.09 -22.87 18.51
CA ALA A 216 2.55 -21.66 19.16
C ALA A 216 3.09 -20.33 18.58
N GLN A 217 4.02 -20.40 17.63
CA GLN A 217 4.66 -19.26 16.98
C GLN A 217 3.90 -18.83 15.73
N ASP A 218 4.13 -17.59 15.28
CA ASP A 218 3.57 -17.08 14.03
C ASP A 218 4.14 -17.88 12.84
N PRO A 219 3.30 -18.51 11.99
CA PRO A 219 3.76 -19.33 10.86
C PRO A 219 4.61 -18.55 9.82
N TYR A 220 4.52 -17.22 9.81
CA TYR A 220 5.31 -16.38 8.90
C TYR A 220 6.56 -15.78 9.56
N SER A 221 6.85 -16.07 10.83
CA SER A 221 8.08 -15.63 11.48
C SER A 221 9.31 -16.24 10.81
N LYS A 222 10.48 -15.63 10.97
CA LYS A 222 11.73 -16.13 10.38
C LYS A 222 12.05 -17.55 10.84
N GLU A 223 11.84 -17.85 12.12
CA GLU A 223 12.08 -19.17 12.71
C GLU A 223 11.12 -20.23 12.16
N ALA A 224 9.84 -19.88 11.99
CA ALA A 224 8.85 -20.78 11.41
C ALA A 224 9.11 -21.01 9.91
N GLN A 225 9.47 -19.95 9.17
CA GLN A 225 9.87 -20.04 7.77
C GLN A 225 11.11 -20.91 7.60
N ASP A 226 12.10 -20.76 8.48
CA ASP A 226 13.30 -21.56 8.45
C ASP A 226 12.97 -23.04 8.57
N GLN A 227 11.93 -23.45 9.32
CA GLN A 227 11.50 -24.85 9.42
C GLN A 227 10.56 -25.29 8.29
N LEU A 228 9.59 -24.46 7.90
CA LEU A 228 8.53 -24.82 6.95
C LEU A 228 8.97 -24.71 5.49
N LYS A 229 9.84 -23.76 5.16
CA LYS A 229 10.21 -23.46 3.78
C LYS A 229 11.12 -24.57 3.23
N ILE A 230 10.79 -25.10 2.06
CA ILE A 230 11.59 -26.09 1.33
C ILE A 230 11.58 -25.83 -0.17
N THR A 231 12.63 -26.30 -0.86
CA THR A 231 12.73 -26.39 -2.32
C THR A 231 12.86 -27.84 -2.78
N ASN A 232 13.44 -28.71 -1.94
CA ASN A 232 13.50 -30.15 -2.21
C ASN A 232 13.23 -30.94 -0.94
N LEU A 233 12.66 -32.13 -1.11
CA LEU A 233 12.48 -33.10 -0.05
C LEU A 233 13.14 -34.42 -0.46
N ARG A 234 13.96 -35.00 0.42
CA ARG A 234 14.66 -36.25 0.17
C ARG A 234 14.45 -37.22 1.31
N VAL A 235 14.12 -38.45 0.97
CA VAL A 235 14.03 -39.57 1.89
C VAL A 235 15.11 -40.58 1.53
N GLN A 236 15.98 -40.89 2.47
CA GLN A 236 16.99 -41.94 2.33
C GLN A 236 16.54 -43.17 3.11
N LEU A 237 16.24 -44.26 2.40
CA LEU A 237 15.99 -45.57 3.00
C LEU A 237 17.35 -46.25 3.18
N LEU A 238 17.72 -46.60 4.42
CA LEU A 238 19.08 -47.07 4.72
C LEU A 238 19.16 -48.57 4.96
N LYS A 239 18.10 -49.16 5.54
CA LYS A 239 18.07 -50.57 5.91
C LYS A 239 16.67 -51.16 5.77
N GLN A 240 16.58 -52.23 4.99
CA GLN A 240 15.36 -53.02 4.82
C GLN A 240 15.02 -53.81 6.08
N GLN A 241 13.77 -54.26 6.16
CA GLN A 241 13.26 -55.09 7.24
C GLN A 241 12.37 -56.20 6.68
N ALA A 242 12.64 -57.43 7.10
CA ALA A 242 11.78 -58.56 6.78
C ALA A 242 10.53 -58.55 7.67
N CYS A 243 9.45 -59.16 7.21
CA CYS A 243 8.26 -59.36 8.03
C CYS A 243 8.55 -60.42 9.11
N PRO A 244 8.44 -60.11 10.42
CA PRO A 244 8.81 -61.04 11.49
C PRO A 244 7.62 -61.94 11.84
N CYS A 245 7.08 -62.67 10.85
CA CYS A 245 6.03 -63.67 11.02
C CYS A 245 6.59 -65.08 10.80
N GLN A 246 5.97 -66.09 11.43
CA GLN A 246 6.37 -67.48 11.24
C GLN A 246 5.88 -67.99 9.89
N GLU A 247 6.82 -68.41 9.04
CA GLU A 247 6.54 -68.99 7.73
C GLU A 247 6.02 -70.43 7.87
N LYS A 248 4.81 -70.71 7.36
CA LYS A 248 4.33 -72.08 7.18
C LYS A 248 4.83 -72.59 5.81
N ASN A 249 5.90 -73.38 5.82
CA ASN A 249 6.44 -74.13 4.66
C ASN A 249 6.47 -73.33 3.34
N SER A 250 7.49 -72.48 3.17
CA SER A 250 7.69 -71.69 1.95
C SER A 250 8.72 -72.36 1.04
N ASP A 251 8.29 -72.94 -0.09
CA ASP A 251 9.20 -73.28 -1.22
C ASP A 251 9.72 -72.01 -1.96
N ILE A 252 9.35 -70.83 -1.47
CA ILE A 252 9.58 -69.53 -2.10
C ILE A 252 10.87 -68.92 -1.53
N LYS A 253 11.80 -68.57 -2.43
CA LYS A 253 13.11 -68.00 -2.04
C LYS A 253 12.94 -66.63 -1.33
N PRO A 254 13.67 -66.37 -0.22
CA PRO A 254 13.60 -65.10 0.53
C PRO A 254 13.89 -63.84 -0.30
N GLN A 255 14.72 -63.97 -1.35
CA GLN A 255 15.07 -62.90 -2.31
C GLN A 255 13.88 -62.30 -3.08
N TYR A 256 12.69 -62.92 -3.03
CA TYR A 256 11.50 -62.35 -3.66
C TYR A 256 10.80 -61.30 -2.78
N PHE A 257 11.20 -61.17 -1.51
CA PHE A 257 10.66 -60.22 -0.53
C PHE A 257 11.59 -59.03 -0.26
N THR A 258 12.82 -59.03 -0.80
CA THR A 258 13.88 -58.04 -0.53
C THR A 258 13.76 -56.80 -1.44
N HIS A 259 12.69 -56.03 -1.25
CA HIS A 259 12.47 -54.76 -1.98
C HIS A 259 11.73 -53.75 -1.09
N TYR A 260 11.92 -52.46 -1.37
CA TYR A 260 11.04 -51.41 -0.84
C TYR A 260 9.84 -51.24 -1.77
N ALA A 261 8.66 -51.05 -1.18
CA ALA A 261 7.48 -50.68 -1.93
C ALA A 261 6.63 -49.66 -1.16
N VAL A 262 6.19 -48.61 -1.85
CA VAL A 262 5.44 -47.48 -1.27
C VAL A 262 4.18 -47.25 -2.09
N TYR A 263 3.02 -47.31 -1.44
CA TYR A 263 1.73 -46.96 -2.03
C TYR A 263 1.65 -45.45 -2.28
N ASP A 264 1.84 -44.66 -1.23
CA ASP A 264 1.57 -43.21 -1.27
C ASP A 264 2.73 -42.42 -0.66
N PHE A 265 3.14 -41.35 -1.34
CA PHE A 265 4.10 -40.34 -0.88
C PHE A 265 3.40 -38.98 -0.83
N ILE A 266 2.82 -38.66 0.32
CA ILE A 266 1.95 -37.50 0.52
C ILE A 266 2.75 -36.40 1.21
N VAL A 267 3.13 -35.38 0.45
CA VAL A 267 3.86 -34.21 0.94
C VAL A 267 2.87 -33.06 1.11
N LYS A 268 2.39 -32.84 2.32
CA LYS A 268 1.37 -31.82 2.55
C LYS A 268 1.99 -30.46 2.82
N GLY A 269 1.51 -29.48 2.09
CA GLY A 269 2.06 -28.14 2.10
C GLY A 269 1.19 -27.14 1.37
N SER A 270 1.67 -25.92 1.30
CA SER A 270 1.05 -24.85 0.53
C SER A 270 2.13 -24.02 -0.17
N CYS A 271 1.67 -23.25 -1.16
CA CYS A 271 2.46 -22.18 -1.74
C CYS A 271 2.91 -21.18 -0.65
N PHE A 272 4.15 -20.72 -0.71
CA PHE A 272 4.74 -19.78 0.25
C PHE A 272 4.55 -18.34 -0.25
N CYS A 273 3.80 -17.50 0.50
CA CYS A 273 3.46 -16.13 0.08
C CYS A 273 3.58 -15.08 1.20
N ASN A 274 4.34 -15.36 2.26
CA ASN A 274 4.51 -14.47 3.41
C ASN A 274 3.19 -13.94 4.05
N GLY A 275 2.09 -14.67 3.87
CA GLY A 275 0.77 -14.27 4.37
C GLY A 275 0.04 -13.20 3.55
N HIS A 276 0.51 -12.89 2.32
CA HIS A 276 -0.08 -11.88 1.43
C HIS A 276 -0.75 -12.46 0.17
N ALA A 277 -1.05 -13.76 0.11
CA ALA A 277 -1.86 -14.32 -0.97
C ALA A 277 -2.69 -15.53 -0.50
N ASP A 278 -3.89 -15.67 -1.05
CA ASP A 278 -4.82 -16.79 -0.82
C ASP A 278 -4.86 -17.78 -2.00
N HIS A 279 -4.22 -17.41 -3.12
CA HIS A 279 -4.20 -18.18 -4.35
C HIS A 279 -2.85 -18.10 -5.06
N CYS A 280 -2.46 -19.21 -5.70
CA CYS A 280 -1.24 -19.32 -6.49
C CYS A 280 -1.53 -19.87 -7.88
N VAL A 281 -0.67 -19.48 -8.82
CA VAL A 281 -0.65 -19.90 -10.22
C VAL A 281 0.66 -20.60 -10.53
N ALA A 282 0.72 -21.29 -11.68
CA ALA A 282 1.92 -21.99 -12.11
C ALA A 282 3.14 -21.05 -12.09
N ALA A 283 4.25 -21.54 -11.54
CA ALA A 283 5.53 -20.85 -11.58
C ALA A 283 6.13 -20.92 -12.98
N ASP A 284 7.03 -19.99 -13.29
CA ASP A 284 7.63 -19.90 -14.60
C ASP A 284 8.45 -21.15 -14.92
N GLY A 285 8.29 -21.68 -16.14
CA GLY A 285 8.95 -22.92 -16.56
C GLY A 285 8.33 -24.22 -16.02
N PHE A 286 7.32 -24.17 -15.15
CA PHE A 286 6.65 -25.36 -14.64
C PHE A 286 5.88 -26.09 -15.76
N ARG A 287 6.18 -27.37 -15.94
CA ARG A 287 5.45 -28.27 -16.85
C ARG A 287 4.84 -29.41 -16.06
N GLN A 288 3.51 -29.41 -15.96
CA GLN A 288 2.79 -30.47 -15.28
C GLN A 288 2.97 -31.81 -16.02
N VAL A 289 3.29 -32.87 -15.27
CA VAL A 289 3.27 -34.24 -15.80
C VAL A 289 1.84 -34.61 -16.17
N ARG A 290 1.60 -35.13 -17.37
CA ARG A 290 0.25 -35.49 -17.85
C ARG A 290 -0.42 -36.48 -16.90
N THR A 291 -1.35 -36.01 -16.08
CA THR A 291 -2.21 -36.83 -15.23
C THR A 291 -3.57 -37.03 -15.88
N THR A 292 -4.08 -38.26 -15.88
CA THR A 292 -5.41 -38.62 -16.44
C THR A 292 -6.59 -38.05 -15.64
N SER A 293 -6.32 -37.48 -14.47
CA SER A 293 -7.32 -37.09 -13.48
C SER A 293 -7.33 -35.56 -13.31
N LYS A 294 -8.52 -34.96 -13.15
CA LYS A 294 -8.72 -33.53 -12.78
C LYS A 294 -8.31 -33.26 -11.32
N ILE A 295 -7.09 -33.65 -10.94
CA ILE A 295 -6.60 -33.46 -9.58
C ILE A 295 -5.97 -32.07 -9.48
N GLN A 296 -6.37 -31.32 -8.46
CA GLN A 296 -5.90 -29.96 -8.23
C GLN A 296 -4.43 -29.98 -7.78
N VAL A 297 -3.55 -29.48 -8.64
CA VAL A 297 -2.12 -29.29 -8.36
C VAL A 297 -1.94 -28.07 -7.46
N VAL A 298 -1.00 -28.14 -6.52
CA VAL A 298 -0.57 -26.98 -5.74
C VAL A 298 0.49 -26.23 -6.53
N HIS A 299 0.16 -25.03 -7.01
CA HIS A 299 1.09 -24.17 -7.74
C HIS A 299 1.92 -23.27 -6.81
N GLY A 300 3.06 -22.78 -7.29
CA GLY A 300 4.06 -22.10 -6.45
C GLY A 300 4.22 -20.58 -6.61
N ARG A 301 3.62 -19.93 -7.62
CA ARG A 301 3.74 -18.47 -7.80
C ARG A 301 2.54 -17.75 -7.22
N CYS A 302 2.78 -16.82 -6.30
CA CYS A 302 1.72 -16.11 -5.59
C CYS A 302 1.01 -15.08 -6.47
N ILE A 303 -0.31 -14.96 -6.30
CA ILE A 303 -1.05 -13.77 -6.73
C ILE A 303 -1.09 -12.80 -5.54
N CYS A 304 -0.07 -11.95 -5.46
CA CYS A 304 0.12 -11.08 -4.32
C CYS A 304 -1.02 -10.07 -4.10
N LYS A 305 -1.34 -9.87 -2.82
CA LYS A 305 -2.26 -8.88 -2.28
C LYS A 305 -1.50 -7.93 -1.35
N HIS A 306 -2.19 -7.13 -0.55
CA HIS A 306 -1.55 -6.25 0.44
C HIS A 306 -0.51 -5.27 -0.14
N ASN A 307 -0.64 -4.94 -1.44
CA ASN A 307 0.30 -4.15 -2.22
C ASN A 307 1.74 -4.70 -2.22
N THR A 308 1.88 -6.02 -2.12
CA THR A 308 3.16 -6.73 -2.24
C THR A 308 3.38 -7.21 -3.67
N ALA A 309 4.62 -7.57 -3.97
CA ALA A 309 5.09 -8.04 -5.27
C ALA A 309 6.22 -9.07 -5.08
N GLY A 310 6.59 -9.73 -6.18
CA GLY A 310 7.53 -10.85 -6.19
C GLY A 310 6.83 -12.21 -6.33
N PRO A 311 7.57 -13.29 -6.62
CA PRO A 311 7.03 -14.65 -6.70
C PRO A 311 6.39 -15.13 -5.39
N HIS A 312 6.87 -14.64 -4.25
CA HIS A 312 6.47 -15.03 -2.90
C HIS A 312 5.98 -13.86 -2.05
N CYS A 313 5.67 -12.72 -2.67
CA CYS A 313 5.19 -11.50 -2.01
C CYS A 313 6.20 -10.93 -0.99
N GLU A 314 7.48 -11.09 -1.27
CA GLU A 314 8.63 -10.76 -0.43
C GLU A 314 9.07 -9.30 -0.50
N HIS A 315 8.49 -8.52 -1.41
CA HIS A 315 8.77 -7.10 -1.58
C HIS A 315 7.48 -6.29 -1.72
N CYS A 316 7.56 -4.99 -1.51
CA CYS A 316 6.44 -4.10 -1.80
C CYS A 316 6.32 -3.82 -3.31
N ALA A 317 5.10 -3.56 -3.78
CA ALA A 317 4.87 -3.12 -5.15
C ALA A 317 5.62 -1.79 -5.42
N PRO A 318 6.02 -1.49 -6.67
CA PRO A 318 6.94 -0.39 -6.98
C PRO A 318 6.59 0.98 -6.38
N LEU A 319 5.31 1.32 -6.27
CA LEU A 319 4.83 2.61 -5.72
C LEU A 319 4.44 2.54 -4.23
N TYR A 320 4.80 1.47 -3.52
CA TYR A 320 4.33 1.19 -2.16
C TYR A 320 5.46 1.03 -1.13
N ASN A 321 6.58 1.71 -1.37
CA ASN A 321 7.76 1.70 -0.52
C ASN A 321 7.80 2.88 0.47
N ASP A 322 6.66 3.32 1.02
CA ASP A 322 6.62 4.41 2.02
C ASP A 322 7.00 3.94 3.44
N GLN A 323 7.03 2.63 3.64
CA GLN A 323 7.48 1.94 4.86
C GLN A 323 8.23 0.66 4.48
N LEU A 324 8.96 0.08 5.43
CA LEU A 324 9.63 -1.21 5.23
C LEU A 324 8.60 -2.32 5.03
N TRP A 325 8.96 -3.29 4.19
CA TRP A 325 8.19 -4.51 3.99
C TRP A 325 8.24 -5.38 5.24
N GLU A 326 7.11 -5.99 5.59
CA GLU A 326 6.99 -6.97 6.67
C GLU A 326 6.02 -8.07 6.23
N ALA A 327 6.32 -9.32 6.59
CA ALA A 327 5.39 -10.43 6.39
C ALA A 327 4.11 -10.20 7.22
N ALA A 328 2.98 -10.72 6.74
CA ALA A 328 1.74 -10.69 7.52
C ALA A 328 1.90 -11.58 8.77
N ASN A 329 1.14 -11.29 9.82
CA ASN A 329 1.17 -12.06 11.07
C ASN A 329 -0.01 -13.04 11.11
N GLY A 330 0.28 -14.33 11.07
CA GLY A 330 -0.73 -15.39 11.06
C GLY A 330 -1.40 -15.62 12.40
N LYS A 331 -0.76 -15.18 13.49
CA LYS A 331 -1.27 -15.32 14.86
C LYS A 331 -2.21 -14.18 15.25
N THR A 332 -1.86 -12.93 14.92
CA THR A 332 -2.71 -11.75 15.18
C THR A 332 -3.71 -11.50 14.05
N GLY A 333 -3.40 -11.96 12.84
CA GLY A 333 -4.15 -11.69 11.61
C GLY A 333 -3.81 -10.34 10.98
N GLU A 334 -2.78 -9.63 11.47
CA GLU A 334 -2.32 -8.37 10.90
C GLU A 334 -1.78 -8.58 9.48
N ALA A 335 -2.28 -7.81 8.53
CA ALA A 335 -1.93 -7.98 7.11
C ALA A 335 -0.58 -7.39 6.73
N ASN A 336 -0.04 -6.46 7.53
CA ASN A 336 1.21 -5.73 7.29
C ASN A 336 1.34 -5.24 5.84
N THR A 337 0.30 -4.55 5.36
CA THR A 337 0.21 -4.11 3.97
C THR A 337 1.23 -3.03 3.66
N CYS A 338 1.86 -3.11 2.49
CA CYS A 338 2.75 -2.06 1.99
C CYS A 338 1.99 -0.74 1.77
N LYS A 339 2.67 0.37 2.08
CA LYS A 339 2.07 1.71 2.12
C LYS A 339 2.46 2.53 0.90
N LYS A 340 1.47 3.11 0.23
CA LYS A 340 1.64 3.86 -1.02
C LYS A 340 2.47 5.14 -0.80
N CYS A 341 3.47 5.35 -1.64
CA CYS A 341 4.23 6.60 -1.69
C CYS A 341 3.39 7.76 -2.23
N LYS A 342 3.65 8.96 -1.71
CA LYS A 342 2.99 10.18 -2.16
C LYS A 342 3.81 10.87 -3.24
N CYS A 343 3.57 10.49 -4.50
CA CYS A 343 4.25 11.09 -5.66
C CYS A 343 3.39 12.06 -6.48
N ASN A 344 2.24 12.46 -5.92
CA ASN A 344 1.26 13.36 -6.55
C ASN A 344 0.78 12.92 -7.96
N GLY A 345 1.01 11.68 -8.39
CA GLY A 345 0.65 11.21 -9.74
C GLY A 345 1.71 11.50 -10.81
N HIS A 346 2.95 11.81 -10.40
CA HIS A 346 4.06 12.05 -11.33
C HIS A 346 5.18 10.99 -11.22
N ALA A 347 4.95 9.86 -10.56
CA ALA A 347 5.87 8.74 -10.57
C ALA A 347 5.12 7.42 -10.42
N ASP A 348 5.65 6.38 -11.06
CA ASP A 348 5.11 5.01 -11.04
C ASP A 348 5.87 4.08 -10.09
N SER A 349 7.02 4.54 -9.57
CA SER A 349 7.79 3.84 -8.54
C SER A 349 8.36 4.80 -7.49
N CYS A 350 8.71 4.22 -6.35
CA CYS A 350 9.45 4.88 -5.28
C CYS A 350 10.33 3.85 -4.56
N HIS A 351 11.36 4.32 -3.88
CA HIS A 351 12.15 3.53 -2.95
C HIS A 351 12.00 4.04 -1.52
N PHE A 352 12.35 3.17 -0.56
CA PHE A 352 12.38 3.52 0.85
C PHE A 352 13.75 4.11 1.22
N ASP A 353 13.74 5.22 1.95
CA ASP A 353 14.91 5.89 2.48
C ASP A 353 14.82 6.01 4.01
N MET A 354 15.87 5.54 4.71
CA MET A 354 15.90 5.49 6.17
C MET A 354 16.06 6.88 6.80
N ASP A 355 16.78 7.80 6.16
CA ASP A 355 17.00 9.15 6.68
C ASP A 355 15.71 9.96 6.59
N VAL A 356 14.95 9.81 5.49
CA VAL A 356 13.61 10.40 5.35
C VAL A 356 12.64 9.81 6.38
N TRP A 357 12.70 8.50 6.63
CA TRP A 357 11.88 7.82 7.63
C TRP A 357 12.13 8.37 9.04
N LEU A 358 13.39 8.42 9.48
CA LEU A 358 13.77 8.95 10.78
C LEU A 358 13.45 10.44 10.91
N GLY A 359 13.72 11.22 9.85
CA GLY A 359 13.40 12.65 9.80
C GLY A 359 11.90 12.96 9.87
N SER A 360 11.04 12.02 9.45
CA SER A 360 9.58 12.12 9.57
C SER A 360 9.01 11.68 10.94
N GLY A 361 9.87 11.19 11.84
CA GLY A 361 9.46 10.58 13.10
C GLY A 361 8.78 9.22 12.92
N ASN A 362 9.35 8.36 12.07
CA ASN A 362 8.88 7.01 11.75
C ASN A 362 7.48 6.95 11.13
N ARG A 363 7.19 7.85 10.18
CA ARG A 363 5.86 7.96 9.55
C ARG A 363 5.86 7.72 8.04
N THR A 364 6.86 8.23 7.34
CA THR A 364 6.96 8.20 5.88
C THR A 364 8.43 8.15 5.47
N GLY A 365 8.81 7.18 4.65
CA GLY A 365 10.18 7.00 4.15
C GLY A 365 10.25 6.93 2.63
N GLY A 366 9.12 7.07 1.92
CA GLY A 366 9.08 6.92 0.47
C GLY A 366 9.66 8.12 -0.27
N VAL A 367 10.54 7.85 -1.22
CA VAL A 367 11.11 8.81 -2.17
C VAL A 367 10.77 8.37 -3.59
N CYS A 368 10.12 9.24 -4.35
CA CYS A 368 9.65 8.95 -5.69
C CYS A 368 10.80 8.89 -6.70
N ASP A 369 10.78 7.90 -7.58
CA ASP A 369 11.78 7.75 -8.64
C ASP A 369 11.28 8.42 -9.93
N ASN A 370 12.22 9.00 -10.69
CA ASN A 370 11.97 9.49 -12.05
C ASN A 370 10.72 10.39 -12.18
N CYS A 371 10.66 11.46 -11.38
CA CYS A 371 9.55 12.41 -11.44
C CYS A 371 9.28 12.90 -12.87
N GLN A 372 8.10 12.54 -13.36
CA GLN A 372 7.55 12.87 -14.67
C GLN A 372 6.94 14.26 -14.66
N HIS A 373 6.35 14.67 -15.79
CA HIS A 373 5.54 15.91 -15.88
C HIS A 373 6.32 17.17 -15.46
N ASN A 374 7.63 17.20 -15.69
CA ASN A 374 8.55 18.28 -15.30
C ASN A 374 8.50 18.64 -13.81
N THR A 375 8.24 17.65 -12.96
CA THR A 375 8.25 17.79 -11.50
C THR A 375 9.56 17.32 -10.87
N GLU A 376 9.82 17.77 -9.65
CA GLU A 376 11.01 17.46 -8.87
C GLU A 376 10.65 17.36 -7.38
N GLY A 377 11.58 16.81 -6.60
CA GLY A 377 11.52 16.66 -5.16
C GLY A 377 11.19 15.22 -4.77
N SER A 378 11.37 14.88 -3.49
CA SER A 378 11.15 13.53 -2.97
C SER A 378 9.73 13.00 -3.16
N GLN A 379 8.75 13.90 -3.35
CA GLN A 379 7.34 13.58 -3.58
C GLN A 379 6.86 14.09 -4.95
N CYS A 380 7.79 14.46 -5.83
CA CYS A 380 7.50 15.17 -7.08
C CYS A 380 6.61 16.40 -6.85
N GLN A 381 6.83 17.12 -5.74
CA GLN A 381 5.90 18.12 -5.19
C GLN A 381 6.11 19.55 -5.70
N ARG A 382 7.11 19.77 -6.57
CA ARG A 382 7.42 21.08 -7.16
C ARG A 382 7.77 20.92 -8.64
N CYS A 383 7.73 22.00 -9.40
CA CYS A 383 8.20 22.00 -10.78
C CYS A 383 9.73 22.09 -10.83
N LYS A 384 10.33 21.47 -11.84
CA LYS A 384 11.77 21.58 -12.15
C LYS A 384 12.12 23.05 -12.47
N PRO A 385 13.38 23.47 -12.26
CA PRO A 385 13.88 24.74 -12.75
C PRO A 385 13.58 24.91 -14.26
N GLY A 386 13.09 26.09 -14.65
CA GLY A 386 12.64 26.36 -16.02
C GLY A 386 11.16 26.05 -16.26
N PHE A 387 10.45 25.58 -15.23
CA PHE A 387 8.99 25.40 -15.23
C PHE A 387 8.37 26.09 -14.01
N PHE A 388 7.11 26.49 -14.14
CA PHE A 388 6.33 27.09 -13.07
C PHE A 388 4.96 26.40 -12.93
N ARG A 389 4.35 26.59 -11.77
CA ARG A 389 3.08 25.98 -11.39
C ARG A 389 1.89 26.66 -12.09
N ASP A 390 1.13 25.93 -12.91
CA ASP A 390 -0.14 26.44 -13.48
C ASP A 390 -1.32 26.23 -12.52
N LEU A 391 -1.63 27.25 -11.73
CA LEU A 391 -2.71 27.21 -10.72
C LEU A 391 -4.11 26.87 -11.26
N LYS A 392 -4.34 26.90 -12.57
CA LYS A 392 -5.63 26.51 -13.18
C LYS A 392 -5.86 24.99 -13.16
N MET A 393 -4.78 24.20 -13.19
CA MET A 393 -4.84 22.74 -13.19
C MET A 393 -4.57 22.20 -11.79
N PRO A 394 -5.14 21.04 -11.37
CA PRO A 394 -4.72 20.40 -10.13
C PRO A 394 -3.27 19.93 -10.25
N PHE A 395 -2.53 19.88 -9.13
CA PHE A 395 -1.10 19.55 -9.20
C PHE A 395 -0.84 18.16 -9.75
N SER A 396 -1.75 17.19 -9.54
CA SER A 396 -1.63 15.83 -10.09
C SER A 396 -1.82 15.71 -11.59
N ALA A 397 -2.17 16.80 -12.29
CA ALA A 397 -2.34 16.77 -13.73
C ALA A 397 -0.97 16.69 -14.44
N PRO A 398 -0.87 16.00 -15.59
CA PRO A 398 0.36 15.93 -16.37
C PRO A 398 0.94 17.29 -16.80
N ASP A 399 0.08 18.29 -16.94
CA ASP A 399 0.39 19.65 -17.38
C ASP A 399 0.42 20.67 -16.22
N ALA A 400 0.54 20.20 -14.97
CA ALA A 400 0.60 21.07 -13.79
C ALA A 400 1.81 22.02 -13.76
N CYS A 401 2.88 21.69 -14.50
CA CYS A 401 4.11 22.45 -14.64
C CYS A 401 4.28 22.96 -16.08
N LYS A 402 4.18 24.27 -16.27
CA LYS A 402 4.29 24.94 -17.57
C LYS A 402 5.70 25.52 -17.74
N ALA A 403 6.25 25.42 -18.96
CA ALA A 403 7.58 25.95 -19.24
C ALA A 403 7.62 27.48 -19.10
N CYS A 404 8.72 28.00 -18.57
CA CYS A 404 9.00 29.44 -18.59
C CYS A 404 9.12 29.92 -20.04
N SER A 405 8.65 31.15 -20.32
CA SER A 405 8.80 31.79 -21.64
C SER A 405 9.54 33.12 -21.51
N CYS A 406 10.70 33.10 -20.84
CA CYS A 406 11.52 34.29 -20.63
C CYS A 406 12.24 34.70 -21.91
N HIS A 407 12.15 35.99 -22.26
CA HIS A 407 12.81 36.52 -23.44
C HIS A 407 14.33 36.55 -23.25
N PRO A 408 15.12 35.91 -24.12
CA PRO A 408 16.55 35.69 -23.90
C PRO A 408 17.36 37.00 -23.80
N ILE A 409 16.91 38.07 -24.48
CA ILE A 409 17.56 39.38 -24.46
C ILE A 409 17.09 40.24 -23.27
N GLY A 410 15.80 40.21 -22.94
CA GLY A 410 15.19 41.15 -22.00
C GLY A 410 15.19 40.65 -20.56
N SER A 411 15.39 39.35 -20.35
CA SER A 411 15.52 38.77 -19.02
C SER A 411 16.95 38.90 -18.47
N ALA A 412 17.05 39.19 -17.18
CA ALA A 412 18.31 39.26 -16.45
C ALA A 412 18.85 37.84 -16.20
N VAL A 413 20.16 37.68 -16.33
CA VAL A 413 20.86 36.44 -15.98
C VAL A 413 21.43 36.59 -14.56
N LEU A 414 21.19 35.61 -13.69
CA LEU A 414 21.74 35.62 -12.34
C LEU A 414 23.26 35.34 -12.38
N PRO A 415 24.06 35.94 -11.49
CA PRO A 415 25.53 35.93 -11.58
C PRO A 415 26.21 34.55 -11.45
N PHE A 416 25.45 33.49 -11.19
CA PHE A 416 25.95 32.11 -11.00
C PHE A 416 25.29 31.08 -11.93
N GLY A 417 24.59 31.49 -12.99
CA GLY A 417 23.95 30.57 -13.93
C GLY A 417 23.93 31.09 -15.37
N ASN A 418 23.94 30.18 -16.34
CA ASN A 418 23.92 30.51 -17.79
C ASN A 418 22.49 30.62 -18.36
N ILE A 419 21.44 30.42 -17.55
CA ILE A 419 20.03 30.36 -17.97
C ILE A 419 19.18 31.20 -17.01
N THR A 420 18.31 32.05 -17.55
CA THR A 420 17.28 32.76 -16.78
C THR A 420 16.18 31.79 -16.36
N LEU A 421 15.95 31.68 -15.05
CA LEU A 421 14.85 30.90 -14.47
C LEU A 421 13.71 31.86 -14.10
N CYS A 422 12.47 31.53 -14.50
CA CYS A 422 11.29 32.23 -14.01
C CYS A 422 10.97 31.82 -12.57
N ASP A 423 10.18 32.64 -11.88
CA ASP A 423 9.66 32.30 -10.56
C ASP A 423 8.74 31.07 -10.67
N PRO A 424 9.00 29.99 -9.91
CA PRO A 424 8.28 28.72 -10.04
C PRO A 424 6.80 28.80 -9.60
N THR A 425 6.37 29.88 -8.96
CA THR A 425 5.00 30.04 -8.45
C THR A 425 4.05 30.73 -9.42
N ASN A 426 4.53 31.72 -10.18
CA ASN A 426 3.73 32.58 -11.07
C ASN A 426 4.25 32.58 -12.52
N GLY A 427 5.48 32.13 -12.77
CA GLY A 427 6.10 32.14 -14.10
C GLY A 427 6.72 33.47 -14.50
N ASP A 428 6.84 34.44 -13.57
CA ASP A 428 7.39 35.76 -13.87
C ASP A 428 8.90 35.69 -14.07
N CYS A 429 9.37 36.25 -15.18
CA CYS A 429 10.78 36.30 -15.51
C CYS A 429 11.45 37.53 -14.85
N PRO A 430 12.69 37.41 -14.35
CA PRO A 430 13.43 38.57 -13.86
C PRO A 430 13.84 39.44 -15.05
N CYS A 431 13.29 40.66 -15.16
CA CYS A 431 13.56 41.54 -16.30
C CYS A 431 14.75 42.48 -16.07
N LYS A 432 15.42 42.85 -17.16
CA LYS A 432 16.48 43.88 -17.18
C LYS A 432 15.89 45.28 -16.90
N PRO A 433 16.73 46.27 -16.54
CA PRO A 433 16.26 47.64 -16.31
C PRO A 433 15.45 48.20 -17.49
N GLY A 434 14.30 48.82 -17.21
CA GLY A 434 13.43 49.40 -18.23
C GLY A 434 12.61 48.38 -19.05
N VAL A 435 12.73 47.08 -18.79
CA VAL A 435 11.96 46.01 -19.46
C VAL A 435 10.80 45.56 -18.56
N ALA A 436 9.66 45.23 -19.16
CA ALA A 436 8.43 44.83 -18.48
C ALA A 436 7.75 43.62 -19.14
N GLY A 437 6.65 43.17 -18.54
CA GLY A 437 5.90 41.99 -18.95
C GLY A 437 6.34 40.70 -18.23
N PRO A 438 5.48 39.68 -18.13
CA PRO A 438 5.82 38.41 -17.47
C PRO A 438 6.93 37.65 -18.19
N HIS A 439 7.17 37.99 -19.46
CA HIS A 439 8.17 37.37 -20.34
C HIS A 439 9.37 38.28 -20.63
N CYS A 440 9.40 39.51 -20.11
CA CYS A 440 10.46 40.49 -20.36
C CYS A 440 10.71 40.79 -21.86
N ASP A 441 9.64 40.89 -22.63
CA ASP A 441 9.62 40.99 -24.09
C ASP A 441 9.27 42.39 -24.61
N GLN A 442 9.04 43.35 -23.71
CA GLN A 442 8.67 44.72 -24.06
C GLN A 442 9.27 45.75 -23.11
N CYS A 443 9.42 47.00 -23.56
CA CYS A 443 9.82 48.08 -22.68
C CYS A 443 8.70 48.46 -21.69
N MET A 444 9.11 48.88 -20.50
CA MET A 444 8.22 49.49 -19.51
C MET A 444 7.67 50.81 -20.05
N VAL A 445 6.47 51.20 -19.61
CA VAL A 445 5.90 52.51 -19.94
C VAL A 445 6.90 53.62 -19.56
N GLY A 446 7.20 54.53 -20.50
CA GLY A 446 8.21 55.57 -20.33
C GLY A 446 9.65 55.15 -20.68
N TYR A 447 9.83 53.97 -21.29
CA TYR A 447 11.11 53.47 -21.79
C TYR A 447 11.00 53.05 -23.26
N TRP A 448 12.12 53.10 -24.00
CA TRP A 448 12.19 52.77 -25.42
C TRP A 448 13.50 52.07 -25.80
N GLY A 449 13.54 51.48 -27.00
CA GLY A 449 14.76 50.90 -27.56
C GLY A 449 15.19 49.60 -26.88
N PHE A 450 14.32 48.60 -26.90
CA PHE A 450 14.57 47.26 -26.34
C PHE A 450 15.86 46.63 -26.89
N GLY A 451 16.77 46.22 -26.00
CA GLY A 451 18.04 45.61 -26.39
C GLY A 451 18.76 44.87 -25.26
N GLU A 452 20.03 44.53 -25.50
CA GLU A 452 20.84 43.69 -24.61
C GLU A 452 21.00 44.25 -23.19
N TYR A 453 20.94 45.57 -23.03
CA TYR A 453 21.06 46.25 -21.74
C TYR A 453 19.70 46.66 -21.13
N GLY A 454 18.59 46.19 -21.71
CA GLY A 454 17.23 46.57 -21.32
C GLY A 454 16.69 47.69 -22.22
N CYS A 455 15.95 48.63 -21.63
CA CYS A 455 15.41 49.79 -22.35
C CYS A 455 15.92 51.10 -21.77
N ARG A 456 15.97 52.15 -22.60
CA ARG A 456 16.40 53.50 -22.21
C ARG A 456 15.21 54.32 -21.72
N PRO A 457 15.35 55.12 -20.65
CA PRO A 457 14.28 56.02 -20.22
C PRO A 457 14.02 57.06 -21.31
N CYS A 458 12.77 57.48 -21.44
CA CYS A 458 12.38 58.53 -22.37
C CYS A 458 12.59 59.92 -21.77
N ASP A 459 13.17 60.83 -22.55
CA ASP A 459 13.35 62.24 -22.18
C ASP A 459 12.08 63.05 -22.54
N CYS A 460 10.91 62.55 -22.15
CA CYS A 460 9.61 63.13 -22.47
C CYS A 460 8.88 63.58 -21.19
N ALA A 461 8.08 64.66 -21.29
CA ALA A 461 7.19 65.07 -20.21
C ALA A 461 5.98 64.13 -20.01
N GLY A 462 5.77 63.18 -20.93
CA GLY A 462 4.70 62.17 -20.93
C GLY A 462 5.20 60.81 -21.46
N SER A 463 4.31 59.98 -21.99
CA SER A 463 4.69 58.70 -22.59
C SER A 463 5.42 58.88 -23.92
N CYS A 464 6.22 57.90 -24.31
CA CYS A 464 6.95 57.82 -25.56
C CYS A 464 6.56 56.54 -26.32
N ASP A 465 6.81 56.52 -27.62
CA ASP A 465 6.73 55.29 -28.41
C ASP A 465 7.88 54.33 -28.04
N PRO A 466 7.60 53.05 -27.74
CA PRO A 466 8.61 52.11 -27.21
C PRO A 466 9.66 51.68 -28.24
N PHE A 467 9.46 51.94 -29.54
CA PHE A 467 10.40 51.57 -30.61
C PHE A 467 11.28 52.75 -31.05
N THR A 468 10.68 53.93 -31.19
CA THR A 468 11.33 55.13 -31.72
C THR A 468 11.83 56.08 -30.63
N GLY A 469 11.21 56.06 -29.44
CA GLY A 469 11.49 57.01 -28.37
C GLY A 469 10.80 58.36 -28.54
N ASP A 470 9.99 58.53 -29.59
CA ASP A 470 9.30 59.78 -29.88
C ASP A 470 8.25 60.10 -28.81
N CYS A 471 8.21 61.35 -28.36
CA CYS A 471 7.26 61.78 -27.34
C CYS A 471 5.85 61.83 -27.90
N ILE A 472 4.91 61.19 -27.21
CA ILE A 472 3.49 61.24 -27.57
C ILE A 472 2.93 62.56 -27.04
N THR A 473 2.86 63.59 -27.90
CA THR A 473 2.24 64.88 -27.56
C THR A 473 0.72 64.79 -27.67
N ASN A 474 0.00 65.08 -26.58
CA ASN A 474 -1.47 65.09 -26.50
C ASN A 474 -2.10 66.27 -27.29
N LEU A 475 -2.03 66.24 -28.63
CA LEU A 475 -2.77 67.13 -29.53
C LEU A 475 -3.12 66.36 -30.81
N ASP A 476 -4.05 65.42 -30.69
CA ASP A 476 -5.00 65.01 -31.75
C ASP A 476 -5.91 63.89 -31.20
N ILE A 477 -7.06 64.27 -30.64
CA ILE A 477 -8.19 63.34 -30.44
C ILE A 477 -9.45 64.07 -30.89
N ASP A 478 -9.89 63.77 -32.12
CA ASP A 478 -11.30 63.84 -32.49
C ASP A 478 -11.81 62.44 -32.92
N TRP A 479 -12.72 61.92 -32.08
CA TRP A 479 -13.58 60.71 -32.11
C TRP A 479 -13.63 59.82 -33.38
N TYR A 480 -13.33 58.52 -33.23
CA TYR A 480 -14.36 57.46 -33.12
C TYR A 480 -13.79 56.05 -32.76
N ARG A 481 -14.47 55.43 -31.78
CA ARG A 481 -14.66 53.99 -31.46
C ARG A 481 -13.64 53.20 -30.61
N GLU A 482 -14.14 52.97 -29.39
CA GLU A 482 -14.20 51.73 -28.59
C GLU A 482 -13.07 51.39 -27.58
N PHE A 483 -13.54 51.18 -26.35
CA PHE A 483 -12.97 50.54 -25.14
C PHE A 483 -12.42 51.43 -24.00
N PRO A 484 -12.67 51.05 -22.71
CA PRO A 484 -12.76 51.98 -21.60
C PRO A 484 -11.53 52.00 -20.68
N GLU A 485 -11.17 53.24 -20.33
CA GLU A 485 -10.70 53.77 -19.03
C GLU A 485 -9.86 52.90 -18.08
N LEU A 486 -8.59 53.29 -17.90
CA LEU A 486 -8.00 53.35 -16.56
C LEU A 486 -6.85 54.36 -16.46
N LEU A 487 -6.71 54.93 -15.25
CA LEU A 487 -5.60 55.71 -14.66
C LEU A 487 -5.84 57.23 -14.69
N SER A 488 -5.53 58.03 -13.68
CA SER A 488 -4.91 57.83 -12.36
C SER A 488 -4.98 59.16 -11.57
N VAL A 489 -4.95 59.05 -10.23
CA VAL A 489 -4.16 59.83 -9.24
C VAL A 489 -3.70 61.27 -9.57
N TYR A 490 -3.90 62.19 -8.62
CA TYR A 490 -2.93 63.21 -8.16
C TYR A 490 -3.43 63.73 -6.77
N ASN A 491 -2.64 64.17 -5.79
CA ASN A 491 -1.26 64.63 -5.81
C ASN A 491 -0.58 64.60 -4.42
N GLU A 492 0.74 64.70 -4.53
CA GLU A 492 1.88 64.81 -3.61
C GLU A 492 1.78 65.62 -2.30
N SER A 493 2.65 65.22 -1.34
CA SER A 493 3.57 66.16 -0.69
C SER A 493 4.81 65.47 -0.08
N GLN A 494 5.97 65.82 -0.64
CA GLN A 494 7.32 66.00 -0.05
C GLN A 494 8.17 64.86 0.57
N LEU A 495 9.47 65.03 0.29
CA LEU A 495 10.66 64.22 0.52
C LEU A 495 11.50 64.76 1.71
N SER A 496 12.23 63.85 2.38
CA SER A 496 13.63 63.97 2.86
C SER A 496 13.93 63.83 4.37
N ARG A 497 14.77 62.82 4.66
CA ARG A 497 15.77 62.58 5.77
C ARG A 497 15.41 61.43 6.71
N THR A 498 16.30 60.57 7.21
CA THR A 498 17.71 60.16 6.99
C THR A 498 17.83 58.77 7.68
N TRP A 499 18.88 58.01 7.39
CA TRP A 499 19.07 56.59 7.73
C TRP A 499 19.14 56.31 9.25
N GLU A 500 18.63 55.15 9.69
CA GLU A 500 19.34 54.13 10.50
C GLU A 500 18.43 52.94 10.84
N ASP A 501 19.07 51.87 11.31
CA ASP A 501 18.75 50.45 11.29
C ASP A 501 17.42 49.92 11.89
N GLU A 502 17.21 48.63 11.59
CA GLU A 502 16.31 47.64 12.22
C GLU A 502 14.95 47.36 11.56
N GLN A 503 14.90 46.17 10.94
CA GLN A 503 13.85 45.15 11.06
C GLN A 503 12.37 45.57 11.02
N GLY A 504 11.70 45.10 9.98
CA GLY A 504 10.26 44.91 9.98
C GLY A 504 9.80 44.17 8.74
N PHE A 505 9.65 42.85 8.84
CA PHE A 505 8.93 42.05 7.84
C PHE A 505 7.50 42.61 7.68
N SER A 506 7.20 43.19 6.53
CA SER A 506 5.87 43.67 6.19
C SER A 506 5.08 42.53 5.56
N ALA A 507 4.05 42.04 6.26
CA ALA A 507 3.09 41.05 5.79
C ALA A 507 2.14 41.59 4.70
N LEU A 508 2.69 42.11 3.60
CA LEU A 508 1.95 42.69 2.49
C LEU A 508 1.95 41.83 1.22
N ARG A 509 2.48 40.59 1.27
CA ARG A 509 2.46 39.64 0.14
C ARG A 509 2.15 38.20 0.57
N HIS A 510 1.10 38.03 1.35
CA HIS A 510 0.54 36.70 1.65
C HIS A 510 -0.95 36.70 1.33
N SER A 511 -1.32 36.18 0.16
CA SER A 511 -2.72 35.87 -0.20
C SER A 511 -2.91 34.35 -0.26
N GLY A 512 -2.49 33.63 0.80
CA GLY A 512 -3.16 32.40 1.17
C GLY A 512 -4.48 32.80 1.81
N LYS A 513 -5.61 32.55 1.13
CA LYS A 513 -6.95 32.90 1.63
C LYS A 513 -7.19 32.20 2.97
N CYS A 514 -7.03 32.91 4.09
CA CYS A 514 -7.67 32.51 5.35
C CYS A 514 -9.18 32.67 5.11
N GLU A 515 -9.93 31.58 4.97
CA GLU A 515 -11.40 31.66 4.86
C GLU A 515 -12.02 31.72 6.26
N CYS A 516 -12.15 32.93 6.79
CA CYS A 516 -12.92 33.16 8.02
C CYS A 516 -14.39 33.39 7.65
N LYS A 517 -15.30 32.68 8.31
CA LYS A 517 -16.74 32.92 8.14
C LYS A 517 -17.11 34.28 8.74
N GLU A 518 -17.32 35.28 7.89
CA GLU A 518 -17.73 36.61 8.33
C GLU A 518 -19.08 36.53 9.07
N GLN A 519 -19.14 37.12 10.26
CA GLN A 519 -20.40 37.26 10.96
C GLN A 519 -21.21 38.40 10.34
N VAL A 520 -22.40 38.09 9.84
CA VAL A 520 -23.35 39.07 9.34
C VAL A 520 -24.18 39.60 10.51
N LEU A 521 -24.53 40.89 10.49
CA LEU A 521 -25.36 41.48 11.55
C LEU A 521 -26.76 40.84 11.51
N GLY A 522 -27.02 39.93 12.45
CA GLY A 522 -28.31 39.24 12.62
C GLY A 522 -29.40 40.14 13.22
N LYS A 523 -30.53 39.54 13.59
CA LYS A 523 -31.61 40.25 14.29
C LYS A 523 -31.12 40.80 15.64
N PRO A 524 -31.67 41.93 16.14
CA PRO A 524 -31.24 42.55 17.40
C PRO A 524 -31.13 41.57 18.57
N GLU A 525 -32.08 40.63 18.71
CA GLU A 525 -32.14 39.67 19.81
C GLU A 525 -30.93 38.73 19.81
N VAL A 526 -30.46 38.35 18.63
CA VAL A 526 -29.28 37.48 18.45
C VAL A 526 -28.00 38.25 18.77
N PHE A 527 -27.90 39.51 18.31
CA PHE A 527 -26.74 40.35 18.59
C PHE A 527 -26.61 40.68 20.08
N CYS A 528 -27.72 41.02 20.74
CA CYS A 528 -27.77 41.29 22.17
C CYS A 528 -27.53 40.03 23.01
N GLY A 529 -28.07 38.87 22.57
CA GLY A 529 -27.88 37.56 23.22
C GLY A 529 -26.42 37.10 23.31
N MET A 530 -25.54 37.59 22.45
CA MET A 530 -24.09 37.29 22.47
C MET A 530 -23.33 37.97 23.61
N LYS A 531 -23.95 38.92 24.32
CA LYS A 531 -23.42 39.60 25.52
C LYS A 531 -21.98 40.12 25.38
N TYR A 532 -21.67 40.82 24.29
CA TYR A 532 -20.35 41.42 24.08
C TYR A 532 -19.95 42.38 25.22
N SER A 533 -18.71 42.25 25.69
CA SER A 533 -18.15 43.06 26.80
C SER A 533 -17.85 44.49 26.37
N TYR A 534 -17.43 44.69 25.12
CA TYR A 534 -17.19 46.01 24.55
C TYR A 534 -17.64 46.08 23.09
N VAL A 535 -17.91 47.30 22.61
CA VAL A 535 -18.17 47.59 21.19
C VAL A 535 -17.44 48.86 20.81
N LEU A 536 -16.52 48.77 19.85
CA LEU A 536 -15.58 49.83 19.50
C LEU A 536 -15.55 50.09 17.99
N LYS A 537 -15.30 51.36 17.63
CA LYS A 537 -14.79 51.74 16.31
C LYS A 537 -13.28 51.86 16.39
N VAL A 538 -12.57 51.04 15.63
CA VAL A 538 -11.11 50.99 15.66
C VAL A 538 -10.51 51.12 14.25
N LYS A 539 -9.35 51.77 14.14
CA LYS A 539 -8.50 51.73 12.94
C LYS A 539 -7.31 50.82 13.23
N ILE A 540 -7.07 49.81 12.40
CA ILE A 540 -5.93 48.90 12.57
C ILE A 540 -4.66 49.64 12.12
N LEU A 541 -3.66 49.70 13.00
CA LEU A 541 -2.38 50.36 12.72
C LEU A 541 -1.37 49.33 12.18
N SER A 542 -1.21 48.23 12.89
CA SER A 542 -0.31 47.14 12.52
C SER A 542 -0.75 45.85 13.22
N ALA A 543 -0.39 44.71 12.64
CA ALA A 543 -0.58 43.39 13.22
C ALA A 543 0.79 42.72 13.30
N HIS A 544 1.15 42.22 14.48
CA HIS A 544 2.42 41.56 14.73
C HIS A 544 2.19 40.12 15.15
N ASP A 545 2.97 39.23 14.58
CA ASP A 545 3.08 37.84 15.00
C ASP A 545 4.21 37.72 16.04
N LYS A 546 3.88 37.27 17.26
CA LYS A 546 4.84 37.02 18.34
C LYS A 546 5.17 35.52 18.49
N GLY A 547 4.82 34.70 17.49
CA GLY A 547 4.99 33.25 17.44
C GLY A 547 3.95 32.49 18.27
N SER A 548 3.85 32.79 19.56
CA SER A 548 2.88 32.15 20.47
C SER A 548 1.47 32.75 20.42
N HIS A 549 1.36 34.01 19.98
CA HIS A 549 0.09 34.75 19.87
C HIS A 549 0.27 35.91 18.89
N ALA A 550 -0.85 36.44 18.40
CA ALA A 550 -0.87 37.65 17.58
C ALA A 550 -1.24 38.88 18.42
N GLU A 551 -0.63 40.03 18.11
CA GLU A 551 -0.95 41.32 18.71
C GLU A 551 -1.34 42.32 17.61
N VAL A 552 -2.57 42.81 17.66
CA VAL A 552 -3.09 43.79 16.69
C VAL A 552 -3.17 45.16 17.34
N ASN A 553 -2.28 46.06 16.92
CA ASN A 553 -2.25 47.43 17.40
C ASN A 553 -3.30 48.27 16.68
N VAL A 554 -4.18 48.90 17.46
CA VAL A 554 -5.31 49.65 16.95
C VAL A 554 -5.39 51.05 17.56
N LYS A 555 -6.00 51.98 16.82
CA LYS A 555 -6.41 53.29 17.33
C LYS A 555 -7.93 53.31 17.53
N ILE A 556 -8.36 53.38 18.78
CA ILE A 556 -9.78 53.47 19.14
C ILE A 556 -10.28 54.88 18.81
N LYS A 557 -11.17 54.98 17.84
CA LYS A 557 -11.78 56.25 17.40
C LYS A 557 -13.08 56.56 18.14
N LYS A 558 -13.88 55.54 18.46
CA LYS A 558 -15.16 55.70 19.16
C LYS A 558 -15.45 54.47 20.04
N VAL A 559 -16.02 54.69 21.21
CA VAL A 559 -16.50 53.65 22.12
C VAL A 559 -18.03 53.67 22.06
N LEU A 560 -18.66 52.56 21.69
CA LEU A 560 -20.12 52.43 21.56
C LEU A 560 -20.72 51.71 22.78
N LYS A 561 -20.01 50.72 23.32
CA LYS A 561 -20.30 50.05 24.59
C LYS A 561 -18.99 49.86 25.35
N MET A 562 -18.96 50.28 26.61
CA MET A 562 -17.78 50.20 27.47
C MET A 562 -17.81 48.90 28.28
N SER A 563 -16.64 48.29 28.52
CA SER A 563 -16.50 47.15 29.43
C SER A 563 -16.40 47.63 30.88
N LYS A 564 -16.13 46.72 31.82
CA LYS A 564 -15.89 47.07 33.23
C LYS A 564 -14.57 47.85 33.42
N LEU A 565 -13.64 47.77 32.47
CA LEU A 565 -12.44 48.62 32.40
C LEU A 565 -12.74 49.91 31.61
N LYS A 566 -12.18 51.04 32.06
CA LYS A 566 -12.32 52.33 31.36
C LYS A 566 -11.53 52.32 30.06
N ILE A 567 -12.17 51.93 28.96
CA ILE A 567 -11.58 51.98 27.62
C ILE A 567 -11.60 53.43 27.10
N LEU A 568 -10.44 54.08 27.08
CA LEU A 568 -10.27 55.44 26.55
C LEU A 568 -9.95 55.43 25.04
N ARG A 569 -10.21 56.55 24.36
CA ARG A 569 -9.78 56.76 22.97
C ARG A 569 -8.25 56.87 22.94
N GLY A 570 -7.61 56.19 22.00
CA GLY A 570 -6.15 56.13 21.94
C GLY A 570 -5.63 54.86 21.29
N LYS A 571 -4.31 54.64 21.40
CA LYS A 571 -3.68 53.39 20.95
C LYS A 571 -3.95 52.28 21.96
N ARG A 572 -4.37 51.12 21.48
CA ARG A 572 -4.62 49.92 22.29
C ARG A 572 -4.28 48.67 21.48
N THR A 573 -4.12 47.54 22.15
CA THR A 573 -3.83 46.25 21.51
C THR A 573 -5.04 45.32 21.65
N LEU A 574 -5.45 44.72 20.54
CA LEU A 574 -6.42 43.64 20.48
C LEU A 574 -5.67 42.31 20.38
N TYR A 575 -6.19 41.29 21.05
CA TYR A 575 -5.57 39.96 21.13
C TYR A 575 -6.47 38.92 20.44
N PRO A 576 -6.14 38.50 19.21
CA PRO A 576 -6.87 37.44 18.53
C PRO A 576 -6.54 36.07 19.14
N GLU A 577 -7.53 35.36 19.69
CA GLU A 577 -7.33 34.01 20.25
C GLU A 577 -7.24 32.93 19.17
N SER A 578 -7.85 33.16 18.00
CA SER A 578 -7.94 32.18 16.91
C SER A 578 -6.68 32.13 16.06
N TRP A 579 -5.52 32.20 16.70
CA TRP A 579 -4.20 32.15 16.07
C TRP A 579 -3.85 30.71 15.68
N THR A 580 -3.41 30.54 14.43
CA THR A 580 -2.96 29.24 13.90
C THR A 580 -1.51 29.36 13.47
N ASN A 581 -0.77 28.24 13.47
CA ASN A 581 0.65 28.15 13.08
C ASN A 581 0.95 28.57 11.61
N ARG A 582 -0.05 29.10 10.89
CA ARG A 582 0.00 29.60 9.50
C ARG A 582 -0.16 31.12 9.40
N GLY A 583 -0.12 31.88 10.50
CA GLY A 583 -0.20 33.33 10.42
C GLY A 583 -1.62 33.91 10.34
N CYS A 584 -2.66 33.08 10.33
CA CYS A 584 -4.06 33.52 10.16
C CYS A 584 -4.70 33.87 11.51
N THR A 585 -5.38 35.01 11.59
CA THR A 585 -6.31 35.37 12.67
C THR A 585 -7.74 35.39 12.14
N CYS A 586 -8.68 34.71 12.81
CA CYS A 586 -10.11 34.81 12.50
C CYS A 586 -10.84 35.49 13.66
N PRO A 587 -11.44 36.69 13.46
CA PRO A 587 -11.66 37.42 12.20
C PRO A 587 -10.43 38.16 11.66
N ILE A 588 -10.37 38.37 10.35
CA ILE A 588 -9.24 39.02 9.67
C ILE A 588 -9.28 40.54 9.91
N LEU A 589 -8.19 41.09 10.44
CA LEU A 589 -8.04 42.51 10.76
C LEU A 589 -6.90 43.12 9.94
N ASN A 590 -7.22 43.66 8.77
CA ASN A 590 -6.20 44.22 7.87
C ASN A 590 -5.72 45.61 8.35
N PRO A 591 -4.40 45.86 8.42
CA PRO A 591 -3.84 47.18 8.70
C PRO A 591 -4.37 48.26 7.76
N GLY A 592 -4.54 49.48 8.27
CA GLY A 592 -5.01 50.64 7.51
C GLY A 592 -6.54 50.78 7.42
N LEU A 593 -7.31 49.71 7.62
CA LEU A 593 -8.76 49.72 7.55
C LEU A 593 -9.44 50.03 8.89
N GLU A 594 -10.70 50.47 8.83
CA GLU A 594 -11.54 50.75 10.00
C GLU A 594 -12.59 49.66 10.19
N TYR A 595 -12.77 49.21 11.43
CA TYR A 595 -13.70 48.14 11.77
C TYR A 595 -14.61 48.54 12.94
N LEU A 596 -15.84 48.00 12.93
CA LEU A 596 -16.68 47.86 14.11
C LEU A 596 -16.36 46.51 14.75
N VAL A 597 -15.86 46.54 15.98
CA VAL A 597 -15.43 45.35 16.72
C VAL A 597 -16.26 45.23 17.99
N ALA A 598 -17.01 44.15 18.12
CA ALA A 598 -17.66 43.73 19.36
C ALA A 598 -17.01 42.43 19.84
N GLY A 599 -16.43 42.46 21.03
CA GLY A 599 -15.60 41.36 21.54
C GLY A 599 -15.76 41.16 23.04
N TYR A 600 -14.93 40.27 23.56
CA TYR A 600 -14.94 39.84 24.95
C TYR A 600 -13.68 40.31 25.66
N GLU A 601 -13.76 40.47 26.97
CA GLU A 601 -12.65 40.92 27.80
C GLU A 601 -12.23 39.77 28.71
N ASP A 602 -10.92 39.50 28.80
CA ASP A 602 -10.40 38.63 29.85
C ASP A 602 -10.19 39.45 31.12
N ILE A 603 -11.05 39.17 32.10
CA ILE A 603 -11.14 39.89 33.38
C ILE A 603 -9.84 39.73 34.19
N ARG A 604 -9.08 38.65 34.00
CA ARG A 604 -7.84 38.40 34.78
C ARG A 604 -6.64 39.18 34.25
N THR A 605 -6.55 39.37 32.94
CA THR A 605 -5.39 40.01 32.29
C THR A 605 -5.68 41.42 31.78
N GLY A 606 -6.95 41.85 31.78
CA GLY A 606 -7.39 43.15 31.26
C GLY A 606 -7.21 43.30 29.74
N ARG A 607 -7.10 42.17 29.04
CA ARG A 607 -6.90 42.10 27.59
C ARG A 607 -8.23 42.14 26.84
N LEU A 608 -8.26 42.90 25.74
CA LEU A 608 -9.39 42.93 24.83
C LEU A 608 -9.22 41.80 23.80
N ILE A 609 -10.04 40.77 23.94
CA ILE A 609 -9.95 39.55 23.15
C ILE A 609 -10.90 39.62 21.96
N VAL A 610 -10.41 39.13 20.83
CA VAL A 610 -11.18 38.93 19.61
C VAL A 610 -11.06 37.46 19.20
N ASN A 611 -12.19 36.80 18.96
CA ASN A 611 -12.23 35.38 18.57
C ASN A 611 -13.34 35.14 17.55
N MET A 612 -13.51 33.89 17.09
CA MET A 612 -14.53 33.55 16.08
C MET A 612 -15.98 33.87 16.48
N LYS A 613 -16.26 34.09 17.77
CA LYS A 613 -17.58 34.51 18.26
C LYS A 613 -17.73 36.04 18.32
N SER A 614 -16.64 36.77 18.15
CA SER A 614 -16.64 38.24 18.13
C SER A 614 -17.20 38.75 16.81
N PHE A 615 -17.94 39.85 16.87
CA PHE A 615 -18.49 40.49 15.69
C PHE A 615 -17.49 41.53 15.16
N VAL A 616 -16.96 41.27 13.96
CA VAL A 616 -15.99 42.15 13.28
C VAL A 616 -16.48 42.40 11.87
N GLN A 617 -16.75 43.66 11.55
CA GLN A 617 -17.21 44.09 10.23
C GLN A 617 -16.55 45.42 9.87
N LEU A 618 -16.30 45.63 8.58
CA LEU A 618 -15.76 46.90 8.07
C LEU A 618 -16.70 48.05 8.47
N TRP A 619 -16.11 49.14 8.96
CA TRP A 619 -16.88 50.27 9.47
C TRP A 619 -17.66 50.95 8.33
N LYS A 620 -18.99 50.95 8.47
CA LYS A 620 -19.91 51.77 7.65
C LYS A 620 -20.72 52.68 8.58
N PRO A 621 -20.92 53.97 8.26
CA PRO A 621 -21.71 54.88 9.10
C PRO A 621 -23.11 54.36 9.43
N ALA A 622 -23.80 53.75 8.46
CA ALA A 622 -25.11 53.12 8.65
C ALA A 622 -25.07 51.93 9.63
N LEU A 623 -24.02 51.09 9.56
CA LEU A 623 -23.82 49.97 10.47
C LEU A 623 -23.60 50.44 11.90
N GLY A 624 -22.76 51.47 12.09
CA GLY A 624 -22.51 52.06 13.41
C GLY A 624 -23.76 52.67 14.03
N LYS A 625 -24.63 53.31 13.23
CA LYS A 625 -25.92 53.85 13.69
C LYS A 625 -26.86 52.74 14.13
N LYS A 626 -27.02 51.70 13.31
CA LYS A 626 -27.87 50.53 13.59
C LYS A 626 -27.45 49.77 14.85
N VAL A 627 -26.15 49.54 15.04
CA VAL A 627 -25.62 48.89 16.26
C VAL A 627 -25.81 49.79 17.50
N MET A 628 -25.66 51.11 17.38
CA MET A 628 -25.96 52.01 18.50
C MET A 628 -27.45 52.03 18.89
N GLU A 629 -28.36 51.95 17.91
CA GLU A 629 -29.80 51.83 18.15
C GLU A 629 -30.13 50.52 18.87
N MET A 630 -29.62 49.39 18.37
CA MET A 630 -29.76 48.06 19.01
C MET A 630 -29.24 48.06 20.46
N LEU A 631 -28.06 48.65 20.70
CA LEU A 631 -27.48 48.73 22.04
C LEU A 631 -28.28 49.60 23.02
N LYS A 632 -29.06 50.58 22.52
CA LYS A 632 -29.85 51.50 23.35
C LYS A 632 -31.29 51.01 23.61
N GLN A 633 -31.90 50.35 22.63
CA GLN A 633 -33.32 49.99 22.64
C GLN A 633 -33.55 48.50 22.90
N ASP A 634 -32.74 47.62 22.30
CA ASP A 634 -33.01 46.17 22.24
C ASP A 634 -32.12 45.33 23.19
N CYS A 635 -30.92 45.83 23.55
CA CYS A 635 -29.98 45.11 24.43
C CYS A 635 -30.13 45.43 25.93
N LYS A 636 -31.32 45.85 26.38
CA LYS A 636 -31.57 46.23 27.78
C LYS A 636 -31.65 45.04 28.72
#